data_AF-A0A821YSR4-F1
#
_entry.id   AF-A0A821YSR4-F1
#
_cell.length_a   1.000
_cell.length_b   1.000
_cell.length_c   1.000
_cell.angle_alpha   90.00
_cell.angle_beta   90.00
_cell.angle_gamma   90.00
#
_symmetry.space_group_name_H-M   'P 1'
#
loop_
_entity.id
_entity.type
_entity.pdbx_description
1 polymer ?
#
loop_
_entity_poly.entity_id
_entity_poly.type
_entity_poly.pdbx_seq_one_letter_code
_entity_poly.pdbx_strand_id
1 'polypeptide(L)'
;DREQGQREFETTKNLTRLIKSIETLRIAFRQDHFDLEGKLSQVPDPRKVIEYLNEIKRWEDSCTHEIEKFGGDTVLINEERMKKADRQLKKWIDMTERLLSRHPSTNSGDNTEQQALRDLFENISILHSQYRIRMTGENGLAQTVIFFSNVLESWNSKFNTYAYTGGKISEGEWLAFYSQMDEWLEGINKAVAFVGKSTKDSSDELDEQKKGNAVKNV
;
A
#
# COMPACT_ATOMS: atom_id res chain seq x y z
N ASP A 1 4.17 -8.35 17.45
CA ASP A 1 4.36 -8.73 16.04
C ASP A 1 3.34 -9.64 15.38
N ARG A 2 2.67 -10.60 16.05
CA ARG A 2 1.60 -11.37 15.38
C ARG A 2 0.46 -10.49 14.84
N GLU A 3 0.03 -9.47 15.58
CA GLU A 3 -1.02 -8.54 15.14
C GLU A 3 -0.64 -7.76 13.87
N GLN A 4 0.64 -7.37 13.74
CA GLN A 4 1.11 -6.63 12.58
C GLN A 4 1.23 -7.52 11.34
N GLY A 5 1.80 -8.72 11.48
CA GLY A 5 1.86 -9.67 10.38
C GLY A 5 0.47 -10.10 9.92
N GLN A 6 -0.49 -10.24 10.83
CA GLN A 6 -1.89 -10.51 10.50
C GLN A 6 -2.52 -9.35 9.73
N ARG A 7 -2.29 -8.10 10.17
CA ARG A 7 -2.76 -6.90 9.47
C ARG A 7 -2.20 -6.80 8.05
N GLU A 8 -0.91 -7.04 7.87
CA GLU A 8 -0.25 -7.00 6.56
C GLU A 8 -0.78 -8.11 5.64
N PHE A 9 -0.99 -9.32 6.17
CA PHE A 9 -1.60 -10.42 5.43
C PHE A 9 -3.03 -10.09 4.99
N GLU A 10 -3.86 -9.54 5.88
CA GLU A 10 -5.23 -9.13 5.58
C GLU A 10 -5.27 -8.02 4.53
N THR A 11 -4.40 -7.02 4.66
CA THR A 11 -4.26 -5.92 3.68
C THR A 11 -3.90 -6.46 2.31
N THR A 12 -2.89 -7.33 2.23
CA THR A 12 -2.47 -8.00 0.98
C THR A 12 -3.62 -8.78 0.36
N LYS A 13 -4.35 -9.55 1.18
CA LYS A 13 -5.50 -10.34 0.73
C LYS A 13 -6.62 -9.45 0.19
N ASN A 14 -6.94 -8.36 0.86
CA ASN A 14 -8.00 -7.43 0.47
C ASN A 14 -7.66 -6.73 -0.85
N LEU A 15 -6.45 -6.16 -0.96
CA LEU A 15 -5.98 -5.52 -2.19
C LEU A 15 -5.90 -6.51 -3.36
N THR A 16 -5.46 -7.75 -3.12
CA THR A 16 -5.45 -8.81 -4.16
C THR A 16 -6.87 -9.16 -4.63
N ARG A 17 -7.84 -9.20 -3.71
CA ARG A 17 -9.25 -9.44 -4.06
C ARG A 17 -9.80 -8.29 -4.90
N LEU A 18 -9.45 -7.05 -4.56
CA LEU A 18 -9.81 -5.85 -5.29
C LEU A 18 -9.25 -5.88 -6.72
N ILE A 19 -7.96 -6.19 -6.89
CA ILE A 19 -7.33 -6.38 -8.22
C ILE A 19 -8.14 -7.36 -9.08
N LYS A 20 -8.43 -8.56 -8.55
CA LYS A 20 -9.19 -9.58 -9.29
C LYS A 20 -10.59 -9.11 -9.68
N SER A 21 -11.25 -8.34 -8.82
CA SER A 21 -12.58 -7.80 -9.09
C SER A 21 -12.54 -6.74 -10.19
N ILE A 22 -11.55 -5.85 -10.17
CA ILE A 22 -11.33 -4.85 -11.23
C ILE A 22 -10.99 -5.53 -12.56
N GLU A 23 -10.10 -6.52 -12.57
CA GLU A 23 -9.78 -7.30 -13.77
C GLU A 23 -11.02 -7.97 -14.36
N THR A 24 -11.85 -8.58 -13.50
CA THR A 24 -13.10 -9.22 -13.91
C THR A 24 -14.04 -8.22 -14.55
N LEU A 25 -14.25 -7.05 -13.92
CA LEU A 25 -15.09 -6.01 -14.47
C LEU A 25 -14.54 -5.46 -15.80
N ARG A 26 -13.22 -5.25 -15.88
CA ARG A 26 -12.57 -4.75 -17.10
C ARG A 26 -12.73 -5.70 -18.28
N ILE A 27 -12.56 -7.00 -18.05
CA ILE A 27 -12.74 -8.02 -19.08
C ILE A 27 -14.20 -8.05 -19.55
N ALA A 28 -15.15 -8.07 -18.61
CA ALA A 28 -16.58 -8.05 -18.94
C ALA A 28 -16.97 -6.76 -19.70
N PHE A 29 -16.49 -5.60 -19.25
CA PHE A 29 -16.76 -4.32 -19.90
C PHE A 29 -16.24 -4.31 -21.35
N ARG A 30 -15.04 -4.86 -21.58
CA ARG A 30 -14.49 -4.97 -22.94
C ARG A 30 -15.33 -5.90 -23.81
N GLN A 31 -15.70 -7.06 -23.29
CA GLN A 31 -16.48 -8.06 -24.03
C GLN A 31 -17.88 -7.56 -24.39
N ASP A 32 -18.51 -6.82 -23.47
CA ASP A 32 -19.88 -6.34 -23.64
C ASP A 32 -19.95 -5.11 -24.56
N HIS A 33 -18.97 -4.20 -24.52
CA HIS A 33 -19.12 -2.85 -25.10
C HIS A 33 -18.17 -2.50 -26.24
N PHE A 34 -17.18 -3.34 -26.54
CA PHE A 34 -16.22 -3.10 -27.62
C PHE A 34 -16.41 -4.08 -28.77
N ASP A 35 -16.18 -3.59 -29.99
CA ASP A 35 -16.11 -4.44 -31.18
C ASP A 35 -14.74 -5.15 -31.32
N LEU A 36 -14.61 -5.96 -32.37
CA LEU A 36 -13.37 -6.66 -32.71
C LEU A 36 -12.22 -5.72 -33.09
N GLU A 37 -12.52 -4.47 -33.48
CA GLU A 37 -11.53 -3.43 -33.80
C GLU A 37 -11.09 -2.65 -32.55
N GLY A 38 -11.71 -2.90 -31.39
CA GLY A 38 -11.42 -2.19 -30.15
C GLY A 38 -12.06 -0.80 -30.06
N LYS A 39 -13.10 -0.53 -30.83
CA LYS A 39 -13.93 0.68 -30.71
C LYS A 39 -15.13 0.41 -29.82
N LEU A 40 -15.60 1.45 -29.12
CA LEU A 40 -16.81 1.37 -28.32
C LEU A 40 -18.01 1.23 -29.28
N SER A 41 -18.64 0.06 -29.29
CA SER A 41 -19.74 -0.26 -30.20
C SER A 41 -21.10 0.07 -29.59
N GLN A 42 -21.22 -0.06 -28.27
CA GLN A 42 -22.42 0.26 -27.52
C GLN A 42 -22.05 0.83 -26.14
N VAL A 43 -22.80 1.84 -25.70
CA VAL A 43 -22.66 2.36 -24.34
C VAL A 43 -23.48 1.47 -23.38
N PRO A 44 -23.03 1.27 -22.14
CA PRO A 44 -23.78 0.49 -21.16
C PRO A 44 -25.15 1.09 -20.89
N ASP A 45 -26.19 0.27 -20.88
CA ASP A 45 -27.52 0.72 -20.49
C ASP A 45 -27.58 1.03 -18.97
N PRO A 46 -28.54 1.85 -18.51
CA PRO A 46 -28.65 2.22 -17.10
C PRO A 46 -28.75 1.04 -16.12
N ARG A 47 -29.34 -0.09 -16.50
CA ARG A 47 -29.41 -1.28 -15.62
C ARG A 47 -28.03 -1.91 -15.47
N LYS A 48 -27.27 -2.00 -16.57
CA LYS A 48 -25.88 -2.48 -16.53
C LYS A 48 -24.99 -1.56 -15.72
N VAL A 49 -25.20 -0.24 -15.79
CA VAL A 49 -24.46 0.73 -14.97
C VAL A 49 -24.74 0.54 -13.47
N ILE A 50 -25.95 0.12 -13.07
CA ILE A 50 -26.25 -0.20 -11.67
C ILE A 50 -25.41 -1.41 -11.19
N GLU A 51 -25.15 -2.41 -12.04
CA GLU A 51 -24.25 -3.52 -11.70
C GLU A 51 -22.83 -3.01 -11.46
N TYR A 52 -22.32 -2.13 -12.32
CA TYR A 52 -20.99 -1.54 -12.18
C TYR A 52 -20.89 -0.65 -10.93
N LEU A 53 -21.93 0.11 -10.64
CA LEU A 53 -22.04 0.93 -9.43
C LEU A 53 -21.94 0.08 -8.16
N ASN A 54 -22.55 -1.10 -8.14
CA ASN A 54 -22.48 -2.00 -6.99
C ASN A 54 -21.05 -2.52 -6.77
N GLU A 55 -20.31 -2.81 -7.85
CA GLU A 55 -18.90 -3.20 -7.74
C GLU A 55 -18.03 -2.03 -7.28
N ILE A 56 -18.21 -0.82 -7.84
CA ILE A 56 -17.49 0.39 -7.40
C ILE A 56 -17.73 0.68 -5.92
N LYS A 57 -18.97 0.58 -5.42
CA LYS A 57 -19.28 0.75 -4.00
C LYS A 57 -18.56 -0.28 -3.12
N ARG A 58 -18.50 -1.53 -3.54
CA ARG A 58 -17.72 -2.57 -2.83
C ARG A 58 -16.24 -2.24 -2.80
N TRP A 59 -15.72 -1.66 -3.88
CA TRP A 59 -14.33 -1.22 -3.95
C TRP A 59 -14.07 -0.03 -3.01
N GLU A 60 -14.97 0.96 -2.97
CA GLU A 60 -14.92 2.09 -2.04
C GLU A 60 -14.94 1.63 -0.59
N ASP A 61 -15.86 0.71 -0.22
CA ASP A 61 -15.95 0.15 1.12
C ASP A 61 -14.64 -0.57 1.50
N SER A 62 -14.08 -1.33 0.56
CA SER A 62 -12.79 -2.00 0.76
C SER A 62 -11.65 -0.99 0.94
N CYS A 63 -11.63 0.11 0.18
CA CYS A 63 -10.60 1.13 0.32
C CYS A 63 -10.73 1.89 1.63
N THR A 64 -11.95 2.24 2.02
CA THR A 64 -12.25 2.91 3.28
C THR A 64 -11.76 2.09 4.47
N HIS A 65 -12.04 0.78 4.47
CA HIS A 65 -11.54 -0.14 5.49
C HIS A 65 -10.01 -0.19 5.56
N GLU A 66 -9.32 -0.10 4.43
CA GLU A 66 -7.86 -0.04 4.41
C GLU A 66 -7.33 1.32 4.89
N ILE A 67 -8.00 2.43 4.55
CA ILE A 67 -7.64 3.79 4.97
C ILE A 67 -7.77 3.95 6.49
N GLU A 68 -8.81 3.38 7.11
CA GLU A 68 -9.03 3.43 8.56
C GLU A 68 -7.84 2.88 9.37
N LYS A 69 -7.07 1.95 8.81
CA LYS A 69 -5.85 1.39 9.44
C LYS A 69 -4.74 2.43 9.60
N PHE A 70 -4.79 3.49 8.81
CA PHE A 70 -3.89 4.65 8.85
C PHE A 70 -4.55 5.89 9.47
N GLY A 71 -5.77 5.73 10.01
CA GLY A 71 -6.50 6.80 10.69
C GLY A 71 -5.84 7.24 12.00
N GLY A 72 -6.22 8.44 12.46
CA GLY A 72 -5.59 9.11 13.60
C GLY A 72 -5.50 8.26 14.87
N ASP A 73 -6.59 7.60 15.28
CA ASP A 73 -6.60 6.80 16.50
C ASP A 73 -5.62 5.62 16.44
N THR A 74 -5.60 4.90 15.32
CA THR A 74 -4.68 3.78 15.11
C THR A 74 -3.23 4.26 15.11
N VAL A 75 -2.95 5.36 14.41
CA VAL A 75 -1.61 5.96 14.36
C VAL A 75 -1.15 6.41 15.75
N LEU A 76 -2.01 7.08 16.52
CA LEU A 76 -1.71 7.54 17.87
C LEU A 76 -1.39 6.37 18.81
N ILE A 77 -2.20 5.31 18.80
CA ILE A 77 -1.94 4.10 19.60
C ILE A 77 -0.57 3.50 19.25
N ASN A 78 -0.23 3.46 17.97
CA ASN A 78 1.06 2.94 17.51
C ASN A 78 2.22 3.86 17.91
N GLU A 79 2.07 5.17 17.81
CA GLU A 79 3.07 6.13 18.29
C GLU A 79 3.31 5.99 19.79
N GLU A 80 2.27 5.81 20.59
CA GLU A 80 2.41 5.60 22.04
C GLU A 80 3.16 4.31 22.36
N ARG A 81 2.86 3.22 21.64
CA ARG A 81 3.57 1.94 21.73
C ARG A 81 5.06 2.13 21.38
N MET A 82 5.36 2.85 20.31
CA MET A 82 6.74 3.16 19.88
C MET A 82 7.49 4.01 20.92
N LYS A 83 6.87 5.08 21.42
CA LYS A 83 7.44 5.91 22.50
C LYS A 83 7.71 5.09 23.77
N LYS A 84 6.93 4.04 24.03
CA LYS A 84 7.17 3.12 25.16
C LYS A 84 8.34 2.19 24.87
N ALA A 85 8.44 1.65 23.66
CA ALA A 85 9.57 0.84 23.21
C ALA A 85 10.88 1.62 23.25
N ASP A 86 10.92 2.84 22.72
CA ASP A 86 12.08 3.75 22.75
C ASP A 86 12.59 3.99 24.17
N ARG A 87 11.68 4.20 25.13
CA ARG A 87 12.04 4.40 26.53
C ARG A 87 12.66 3.15 27.16
N GLN A 88 12.20 1.96 26.77
CA GLN A 88 12.81 0.72 27.23
C GLN A 88 14.17 0.50 26.57
N LEU A 89 14.27 0.71 25.25
CA LEU A 89 15.52 0.59 24.52
C LEU A 89 16.62 1.48 25.11
N LYS A 90 16.31 2.74 25.41
CA LYS A 90 17.24 3.66 26.07
C LYS A 90 17.74 3.14 27.43
N LYS A 91 16.85 2.59 28.26
CA LYS A 91 17.24 1.99 29.55
C LYS A 91 18.16 0.79 29.36
N TRP A 92 17.88 -0.05 28.37
CA TRP A 92 18.72 -1.19 28.02
C TRP A 92 20.10 -0.75 27.52
N ILE A 93 20.16 0.28 26.66
CA ILE A 93 21.42 0.88 26.20
C ILE A 93 22.23 1.37 27.39
N ASP A 94 21.65 2.25 28.22
CA ASP A 94 22.32 2.83 29.39
C ASP A 94 22.86 1.75 30.35
N MET A 95 22.09 0.68 30.56
CA MET A 95 22.49 -0.42 31.44
C MET A 95 23.65 -1.22 30.86
N THR A 96 23.62 -1.53 29.56
CA THR A 96 24.67 -2.31 28.90
C THR A 96 25.97 -1.51 28.84
N GLU A 97 25.92 -0.22 28.52
CA GLU A 97 27.11 0.65 28.54
C GLU A 97 27.75 0.74 29.94
N ARG A 98 26.93 0.83 30.99
CA ARG A 98 27.41 0.79 32.39
C ARG A 98 28.01 -0.55 32.77
N LEU A 99 27.46 -1.66 32.27
CA LEU A 99 27.98 -3.00 32.54
C LEU A 99 29.32 -3.20 31.84
N LEU A 100 29.42 -2.80 30.57
CA LEU A 100 30.63 -2.94 29.77
C LEU A 100 31.78 -2.05 30.27
N SER A 101 31.47 -0.85 30.76
CA SER A 101 32.48 0.04 31.37
C SER A 101 33.02 -0.47 32.71
N ARG A 102 32.27 -1.33 33.42
CA ARG A 102 32.70 -1.96 34.68
C ARG A 102 33.45 -3.27 34.49
N HIS A 103 33.27 -3.91 33.34
CA HIS A 103 33.93 -5.17 32.96
C HIS A 103 34.65 -5.02 31.61
N PRO A 104 35.68 -4.16 31.50
CA PRO A 104 36.47 -4.05 30.29
C PRO A 104 37.08 -5.41 29.93
N SER A 105 36.97 -5.80 28.66
CA SER A 105 37.45 -7.09 28.15
C SER A 105 38.94 -7.29 28.49
N THR A 106 39.28 -8.49 28.96
CA THR A 106 40.62 -8.83 29.45
C THR A 106 41.70 -8.81 28.36
N ASN A 107 41.29 -8.81 27.09
CA ASN A 107 42.18 -8.60 25.95
C ASN A 107 42.13 -7.13 25.54
N SER A 108 43.18 -6.38 25.86
CA SER A 108 43.39 -4.94 25.66
C SER A 108 43.46 -4.46 24.20
N GLY A 109 42.78 -5.15 23.28
CA GLY A 109 42.68 -4.78 21.87
C GLY A 109 41.35 -5.14 21.21
N ASP A 110 40.44 -5.85 21.89
CA ASP A 110 39.22 -6.37 21.26
C ASP A 110 38.01 -5.47 21.59
N ASN A 111 37.87 -4.40 20.82
CA ASN A 111 36.67 -3.54 20.78
C ASN A 111 35.44 -4.25 20.20
N THR A 112 35.54 -5.56 19.92
CA THR A 112 34.53 -6.37 19.22
C THR A 112 33.19 -6.41 19.94
N GLU A 113 33.17 -6.50 21.27
CA GLU A 113 31.91 -6.51 22.05
C GLU A 113 31.22 -5.14 22.06
N GLN A 114 32.00 -4.07 22.21
CA GLN A 114 31.49 -2.70 22.08
C GLN A 114 30.96 -2.42 20.67
N GLN A 115 31.66 -2.93 19.66
CA GLN A 115 31.26 -2.76 18.27
C GLN A 115 29.97 -3.54 17.97
N ALA A 116 29.89 -4.81 18.39
CA ALA A 116 28.69 -5.63 18.24
C ALA A 116 27.47 -4.98 18.91
N LEU A 117 27.67 -4.34 20.07
CA LEU A 117 26.61 -3.62 20.76
C LEU A 117 26.16 -2.36 19.99
N ARG A 118 27.11 -1.58 19.46
CA ARG A 118 26.79 -0.42 18.60
C ARG A 118 26.05 -0.85 17.34
N ASP A 119 26.48 -1.91 16.69
CA ASP A 119 25.85 -2.45 15.49
C ASP A 119 24.43 -2.95 15.80
N LEU A 120 24.23 -3.59 16.96
CA LEU A 120 22.90 -4.00 17.42
C LEU A 120 21.98 -2.78 17.63
N PHE A 121 22.46 -1.71 18.26
CA PHE A 121 21.65 -0.51 18.48
C PHE A 121 21.31 0.21 17.17
N GLU A 122 22.24 0.26 16.24
CA GLU A 122 21.99 0.80 14.90
C GLU A 122 20.90 -0.01 14.18
N ASN A 123 21.00 -1.34 14.21
CA ASN A 123 19.99 -2.23 13.63
C ASN A 123 18.62 -2.04 14.28
N ILE A 124 18.55 -1.91 15.60
CA ILE A 124 17.28 -1.66 16.30
C ILE A 124 16.70 -0.30 15.90
N SER A 125 17.53 0.74 15.78
CA SER A 125 17.10 2.07 15.33
C SER A 125 16.52 2.03 13.91
N ILE A 126 17.19 1.31 13.01
CA ILE A 126 16.71 1.09 11.63
C ILE A 126 15.36 0.36 11.65
N LEU A 127 15.26 -0.77 12.35
CA LEU A 127 14.01 -1.55 12.45
C LEU A 127 12.86 -0.72 13.04
N HIS A 128 13.15 0.11 14.04
CA HIS A 128 12.17 1.00 14.65
C HIS A 128 11.67 2.06 13.66
N SER A 129 12.58 2.67 12.89
CA SER A 129 12.22 3.60 11.81
C SER A 129 11.36 2.93 10.73
N GLN A 130 11.76 1.74 10.26
CA GLN A 130 11.02 0.97 9.26
C GLN A 130 9.63 0.57 9.75
N TYR A 131 9.52 0.14 11.01
CA TYR A 131 8.22 -0.16 11.61
C TYR A 131 7.34 1.08 11.64
N ARG A 132 7.87 2.25 12.06
CA ARG A 132 7.11 3.50 12.08
C ARG A 132 6.54 3.85 10.71
N ILE A 133 7.36 3.80 9.66
CA ILE A 133 6.95 4.08 8.28
C ILE A 133 5.82 3.14 7.82
N ARG A 134 5.90 1.85 8.18
CA ARG A 134 4.86 0.85 7.85
C ARG A 134 3.56 1.10 8.60
N MET A 135 3.63 1.51 9.87
CA MET A 135 2.43 1.79 10.68
C MET A 135 1.69 3.04 10.24
N THR A 136 2.41 4.04 9.73
CA THR A 136 1.84 5.31 9.24
C THR A 136 1.38 5.22 7.79
N GLY A 137 1.84 4.20 7.04
CA GLY A 137 1.57 4.10 5.60
C GLY A 137 2.36 5.10 4.75
N GLU A 138 3.39 5.71 5.34
CA GLU A 138 4.31 6.67 4.69
C GLU A 138 5.24 6.03 3.65
N ASN A 139 5.19 4.70 3.51
CA ASN A 139 5.84 3.97 2.40
C ASN A 139 5.11 4.13 1.05
N GLY A 140 4.00 4.85 1.01
CA GLY A 140 3.20 5.09 -0.20
C GLY A 140 1.87 4.31 -0.22
N LEU A 141 1.71 3.30 0.63
CA LEU A 141 0.50 2.48 0.69
C LEU A 141 -0.75 3.34 0.98
N ALA A 142 -0.72 4.15 2.04
CA ALA A 142 -1.86 4.99 2.42
C ALA A 142 -2.21 5.98 1.30
N GLN A 143 -1.20 6.64 0.72
CA GLN A 143 -1.39 7.60 -0.36
C GLN A 143 -2.04 6.95 -1.59
N THR A 144 -1.61 5.76 -1.99
CA THR A 144 -2.17 5.05 -3.14
C THR A 144 -3.63 4.64 -2.91
N VAL A 145 -3.95 4.11 -1.72
CA VAL A 145 -5.33 3.70 -1.40
C VAL A 145 -6.27 4.91 -1.31
N ILE A 146 -5.82 6.03 -0.71
CA ILE A 146 -6.59 7.28 -0.66
C ILE A 146 -6.86 7.82 -2.07
N PHE A 147 -5.82 7.87 -2.92
CA PHE A 147 -5.98 8.31 -4.30
C PHE A 147 -7.02 7.46 -5.04
N PHE A 148 -6.92 6.14 -4.92
CA PHE A 148 -7.85 5.23 -5.57
C PHE A 148 -9.29 5.41 -5.05
N SER A 149 -9.48 5.54 -3.73
CA SER A 149 -10.79 5.83 -3.13
C SER A 149 -11.44 7.11 -3.70
N ASN A 150 -10.68 8.18 -3.87
CA ASN A 150 -11.19 9.44 -4.42
C ASN A 150 -11.61 9.30 -5.89
N VAL A 151 -10.88 8.51 -6.68
CA VAL A 151 -11.23 8.25 -8.08
C VAL A 151 -12.53 7.44 -8.17
N LEU A 152 -12.70 6.45 -7.28
CA LEU A 152 -13.93 5.68 -7.22
C LEU A 152 -15.14 6.56 -6.86
N GLU A 153 -15.01 7.46 -5.88
CA GLU A 153 -16.08 8.38 -5.48
C GLU A 153 -16.54 9.25 -6.66
N SER A 154 -15.60 9.72 -7.48
CA SER A 154 -15.90 10.46 -8.70
C SER A 154 -16.74 9.63 -9.68
N TRP A 155 -16.36 8.37 -9.93
CA TRP A 155 -17.09 7.47 -10.83
C TRP A 155 -18.44 7.04 -10.26
N ASN A 156 -18.53 6.79 -8.96
CA ASN A 156 -19.78 6.48 -8.27
C ASN A 156 -20.77 7.63 -8.43
N SER A 157 -20.34 8.88 -8.24
CA SER A 157 -21.19 10.06 -8.48
C SER A 157 -21.69 10.16 -9.93
N LYS A 158 -20.79 9.95 -10.91
CA LYS A 158 -21.15 9.95 -12.34
C LYS A 158 -22.14 8.84 -12.69
N PHE A 159 -21.91 7.62 -12.22
CA PHE A 159 -22.76 6.48 -12.48
C PHE A 159 -24.12 6.58 -11.79
N ASN A 160 -24.18 7.10 -10.56
CA ASN A 160 -25.46 7.39 -9.89
C ASN A 160 -26.29 8.38 -10.71
N THR A 161 -25.66 9.46 -11.20
CA THR A 161 -26.35 10.49 -12.00
C THR A 161 -26.86 9.89 -13.31
N TYR A 162 -26.06 9.08 -14.01
CA TYR A 162 -26.46 8.39 -15.23
C TYR A 162 -27.61 7.39 -15.00
N ALA A 163 -27.49 6.53 -13.98
CA ALA A 163 -28.42 5.45 -13.72
C ALA A 163 -29.78 5.91 -13.16
N TYR A 164 -29.79 6.93 -12.29
CA TYR A 164 -30.99 7.31 -11.54
C TYR A 164 -31.54 8.69 -11.89
N THR A 165 -30.71 9.61 -12.35
CA THR A 165 -31.10 11.02 -12.57
C THR A 165 -31.20 11.36 -14.06
N GLY A 166 -30.87 10.43 -14.96
CA GLY A 166 -30.89 10.65 -16.41
C GLY A 166 -29.73 11.52 -16.91
N GLY A 167 -28.63 11.55 -16.16
CA GLY A 167 -27.38 12.16 -16.60
C GLY A 167 -26.84 11.54 -17.89
N LYS A 168 -25.93 12.25 -18.56
CA LYS A 168 -25.25 11.75 -19.75
C LYS A 168 -23.78 11.55 -19.45
N ILE A 169 -23.25 10.40 -19.83
CA ILE A 169 -21.82 10.11 -19.87
C ILE A 169 -21.46 10.04 -21.36
N SER A 170 -20.48 10.83 -21.76
CA SER A 170 -20.02 10.87 -23.15
C SER A 170 -19.23 9.61 -23.50
N GLU A 171 -19.13 9.30 -24.79
CA GLU A 171 -18.31 8.18 -25.28
C GLU A 171 -16.85 8.30 -24.82
N GLY A 172 -16.27 9.51 -24.87
CA GLY A 172 -14.92 9.76 -24.38
C GLY A 172 -14.76 9.47 -22.89
N GLU A 173 -15.79 9.69 -22.08
CA GLU A 173 -15.77 9.33 -20.66
C GLU A 173 -15.88 7.81 -20.44
N TRP A 174 -16.65 7.09 -21.26
CA TRP A 174 -16.67 5.62 -21.20
C TRP A 174 -15.32 5.00 -21.56
N LEU A 175 -14.65 5.56 -22.58
CA LEU A 175 -13.27 5.18 -22.91
C LEU A 175 -12.31 5.52 -21.78
N ALA A 176 -12.47 6.68 -21.14
CA ALA A 176 -11.67 7.06 -19.99
C ALA A 176 -11.86 6.08 -18.82
N PHE A 177 -13.09 5.73 -18.48
CA PHE A 177 -13.41 4.73 -17.44
C PHE A 177 -12.68 3.41 -17.71
N TYR A 178 -12.78 2.89 -18.93
CA TYR A 178 -12.12 1.65 -19.32
C TYR A 178 -10.59 1.75 -19.22
N SER A 179 -10.00 2.82 -19.73
CA SER A 179 -8.54 3.02 -19.68
C SER A 179 -8.01 3.23 -18.25
N GLN A 180 -8.77 3.91 -17.41
CA GLN A 180 -8.39 4.17 -16.01
C GLN A 180 -8.36 2.90 -15.18
N MET A 181 -9.13 1.85 -15.53
CA MET A 181 -8.99 0.55 -14.86
C MET A 181 -7.58 -0.02 -14.96
N ASP A 182 -6.85 0.21 -16.06
CA ASP A 182 -5.46 -0.24 -16.17
C ASP A 182 -4.55 0.53 -15.20
N GLU A 183 -4.75 1.85 -15.09
CA GLU A 183 -4.03 2.69 -14.12
C GLU A 183 -4.35 2.29 -12.67
N TRP A 184 -5.60 1.93 -12.39
CA TRP A 184 -6.03 1.45 -11.08
C TRP A 184 -5.39 0.12 -10.74
N LEU A 185 -5.36 -0.82 -11.68
CA LEU A 185 -4.68 -2.10 -11.51
C LEU A 185 -3.20 -1.90 -11.23
N GLU A 186 -2.51 -1.04 -11.98
CA GLU A 186 -1.11 -0.73 -11.72
C GLU A 186 -0.91 -0.09 -10.34
N GLY A 187 -1.75 0.87 -9.97
CA GLY A 187 -1.71 1.54 -8.67
C GLY A 187 -1.89 0.56 -7.51
N ILE A 188 -2.90 -0.30 -7.56
CA ILE A 188 -3.18 -1.26 -6.48
C ILE A 188 -2.11 -2.35 -6.43
N ASN A 189 -1.56 -2.78 -7.57
CA ASN A 189 -0.41 -3.70 -7.58
C ASN A 189 0.82 -3.08 -6.90
N LYS A 190 1.08 -1.79 -7.13
CA LYS A 190 2.12 -1.06 -6.38
C LYS A 190 1.80 -0.99 -4.89
N ALA A 191 0.55 -0.73 -4.52
CA ALA A 191 0.11 -0.73 -3.13
C ALA A 191 0.38 -2.09 -2.45
N VAL A 192 0.07 -3.20 -3.12
CA VAL A 192 0.40 -4.56 -2.64
C VAL A 192 1.91 -4.71 -2.42
N ALA A 193 2.73 -4.22 -3.33
CA ALA A 193 4.19 -4.26 -3.20
C ALA A 193 4.72 -3.44 -2.01
N PHE A 194 4.01 -2.39 -1.59
CA PHE A 194 4.37 -1.61 -0.40
C PHE A 194 3.95 -2.28 0.93
N VAL A 195 3.06 -3.26 0.92
CA VAL A 195 2.64 -3.93 2.16
C VAL A 195 3.84 -4.61 2.81
N GLY A 196 4.10 -4.26 4.07
CA GLY A 196 5.20 -4.83 4.85
C GLY A 196 6.60 -4.30 4.51
N LYS A 197 6.75 -3.42 3.50
CA LYS A 197 8.06 -2.83 3.11
C LYS A 197 8.28 -1.45 3.69
N SER A 198 9.54 -1.11 3.99
CA SER A 198 9.93 0.28 4.26
C SER A 198 10.31 1.01 2.97
N THR A 199 10.31 2.35 2.99
CA THR A 199 10.67 3.18 1.83
C THR A 199 12.05 2.86 1.25
N LYS A 200 12.98 2.35 2.06
CA LYS A 200 14.34 1.96 1.64
C LYS A 200 14.35 0.63 0.89
N ASP A 201 13.53 -0.33 1.30
CA ASP A 201 13.42 -1.63 0.64
C ASP A 201 12.78 -1.47 -0.76
N SER A 202 11.87 -0.50 -0.91
CA SER A 202 11.25 -0.14 -2.17
C SER A 202 12.22 0.53 -3.16
N SER A 203 13.18 1.35 -2.69
CA SER A 203 14.15 2.02 -3.59
C SER A 203 15.21 1.05 -4.12
N ASP A 204 15.67 0.13 -3.27
CA ASP A 204 16.73 -0.81 -3.62
C ASP A 204 16.23 -1.85 -4.65
N GLU A 205 14.98 -2.31 -4.54
CA GLU A 205 14.35 -3.19 -5.54
C GLU A 205 14.07 -2.48 -6.88
N LEU A 206 13.66 -1.21 -6.86
CA LEU A 206 13.44 -0.42 -8.08
C LEU A 206 14.75 -0.18 -8.84
N ASP A 207 15.86 -0.01 -8.12
CA ASP A 207 17.19 0.14 -8.71
C ASP A 207 17.75 -1.20 -9.23
N GLU A 208 17.44 -2.32 -8.58
CA GLU A 208 17.76 -3.66 -9.10
C GLU A 208 16.95 -4.03 -10.35
N GLN A 209 15.66 -3.70 -10.41
CA GLN A 209 14.83 -3.93 -11.61
C GLN A 209 15.28 -3.08 -12.80
N LYS A 210 15.69 -1.83 -12.58
CA LYS A 210 16.27 -0.97 -13.64
C LYS A 210 17.59 -1.53 -14.16
N LYS A 211 18.45 -2.05 -13.29
CA LYS A 211 19.70 -2.71 -13.68
C LYS A 211 19.45 -4.01 -14.45
N GLY A 212 18.48 -4.82 -14.02
CA GLY A 212 18.09 -6.06 -14.71
C GLY A 212 17.52 -5.84 -16.11
N ASN A 213 16.75 -4.77 -16.32
CA ASN A 213 16.20 -4.41 -17.64
C ASN A 213 17.25 -3.77 -18.57
N ALA A 214 18.25 -3.07 -18.04
CA ALA A 214 19.36 -2.55 -18.83
C ALA A 214 20.28 -3.65 -19.36
N VAL A 215 20.47 -4.75 -18.61
CA VAL A 215 21.31 -5.89 -19.01
C VAL A 215 20.63 -6.80 -20.05
N LYS A 216 19.29 -6.77 -20.17
CA LYS A 216 18.54 -7.55 -21.17
C LYS A 216 18.39 -6.86 -22.54
N ASN A 217 18.76 -5.59 -22.63
CA ASN A 217 18.68 -4.78 -23.87
C ASN A 217 20.06 -4.51 -24.50
N VAL A 218 21.08 -5.31 -24.14
CA VAL A 218 22.41 -5.33 -24.74
C VAL A 218 22.66 -6.73 -25.29
#